data_AF-A0A0W0TMW1-F1
#
_entry.id   AF-A0A0W0TMW1-F1
#
_cell.length_a   1.000
_cell.length_b   1.000
_cell.length_c   1.000
_cell.angle_alpha   90.00
_cell.angle_beta   90.00
_cell.angle_gamma   90.00
#
_symmetry.space_group_name_H-M   'P 1'
#
loop_
_entity.id
_entity.type
_entity.pdbx_description
1 polymer ?
#
loop_
_entity_poly.entity_id
_entity_poly.type
_entity_poly.pdbx_seq_one_letter_code
_entity_poly.pdbx_strand_id
1 'polypeptide(L)'
;MPNYSREELLKMDRPYESLVTDFASMSASREGLAQLSRKEKLHLVTTMVLQCPVNELDTFKSKLQSLEPITAIHTLTTQALQIRTLIEALIEPTTTQAHTLLLENFNADLFNQFQLLSHTLVNQHSTLLASSLVDTLPQEQEHELMTKLRSAFCNTQFLVTMGQALLLRRQLDLLKGETPSELLKSPEFNVDLFHKFHVLVTRHLASKTESIAQKLATAPRGELSQIGRHLEGLTRLSHDATGLFREISSFFSGFAESRRQEIVTAPVSIGANFNNRFAEEARRRNRTPSETDMEIAHSESQLSSFTQSQ
;
A
#
# COMPACT_ATOMS: atom_id res chain seq x y z
N MET A 1 2.58 -4.85 -51.66
CA MET A 1 2.42 -5.55 -50.36
C MET A 1 3.69 -6.31 -50.10
N PRO A 2 4.47 -5.89 -49.08
CA PRO A 2 5.63 -6.63 -48.62
C PRO A 2 5.31 -8.10 -48.29
N ASN A 3 6.21 -9.00 -48.67
CA ASN A 3 6.20 -10.40 -48.26
C ASN A 3 7.52 -10.67 -47.55
N TYR A 4 7.44 -10.96 -46.25
CA TYR A 4 8.61 -11.10 -45.39
C TYR A 4 8.98 -12.57 -45.19
N SER A 5 10.26 -12.87 -45.42
CA SER A 5 10.90 -14.14 -45.08
C SER A 5 11.05 -14.31 -43.56
N ARG A 6 11.37 -15.53 -43.12
CA ARG A 6 11.65 -15.83 -41.70
C ARG A 6 12.73 -14.90 -41.12
N GLU A 7 13.81 -14.65 -41.87
CA GLU A 7 14.95 -13.84 -41.40
C GLU A 7 14.60 -12.37 -41.24
N GLU A 8 13.78 -11.84 -42.15
CA GLU A 8 13.29 -10.45 -42.07
C GLU A 8 12.36 -10.28 -40.88
N LEU A 9 11.43 -11.23 -40.65
CA LEU A 9 10.51 -11.22 -39.52
C LEU A 9 11.24 -11.24 -38.16
N LEU A 10 12.39 -11.90 -38.08
CA LEU A 10 13.20 -11.96 -36.85
C LEU A 10 14.01 -10.68 -36.58
N LYS A 11 14.31 -9.90 -37.63
CA LYS A 11 15.07 -8.65 -37.53
C LYS A 11 14.18 -7.41 -37.50
N MET A 12 12.86 -7.58 -37.48
CA MET A 12 11.92 -6.47 -37.45
C MET A 12 11.97 -5.73 -36.12
N ASP A 13 12.36 -4.46 -36.16
CA ASP A 13 12.30 -3.57 -35.00
C ASP A 13 10.87 -3.15 -34.66
N ARG A 14 10.02 -2.98 -35.68
CA ARG A 14 8.63 -2.48 -35.55
C ARG A 14 7.61 -3.37 -36.25
N PRO A 15 7.40 -4.61 -35.76
CA PRO A 15 6.48 -5.54 -36.39
C PRO A 15 5.02 -5.07 -36.35
N TYR A 16 4.62 -4.22 -35.39
CA TYR A 16 3.26 -3.64 -35.41
C TYR A 16 3.04 -2.76 -36.65
N GLU A 17 3.94 -1.81 -36.89
CA GLU A 17 3.88 -0.90 -38.04
C GLU A 17 4.07 -1.61 -39.39
N SER A 18 4.72 -2.78 -39.39
CA SER A 18 5.06 -3.48 -40.63
C SER A 18 4.05 -4.57 -41.02
N LEU A 19 3.34 -5.14 -40.04
CA LEU A 19 2.45 -6.28 -40.23
C LEU A 19 0.99 -5.96 -39.85
N VAL A 20 0.75 -5.06 -38.91
CA VAL A 20 -0.60 -4.84 -38.34
C VAL A 20 -1.31 -3.63 -38.96
N THR A 21 -0.58 -2.54 -39.19
CA THR A 21 -1.12 -1.37 -39.91
C THR A 21 -1.48 -1.76 -41.35
N ASP A 22 -0.59 -2.49 -42.04
CA ASP A 22 -0.83 -3.17 -43.31
C ASP A 22 -1.07 -4.68 -43.10
N PHE A 23 -2.30 -5.03 -42.70
CA PHE A 23 -2.70 -6.42 -42.42
C PHE A 23 -2.55 -7.37 -43.62
N ALA A 24 -2.48 -6.82 -44.84
CA ALA A 24 -2.24 -7.60 -46.03
C ALA A 24 -0.77 -8.07 -46.13
N SER A 25 0.18 -7.31 -45.58
CA SER A 25 1.57 -7.76 -45.42
C SER A 25 1.69 -8.97 -44.49
N MET A 26 0.91 -9.01 -43.40
CA MET A 26 0.85 -10.18 -42.51
C MET A 26 0.30 -11.41 -43.24
N SER A 27 -0.71 -11.21 -44.09
CA SER A 27 -1.30 -12.29 -44.90
C SER A 27 -0.34 -12.79 -45.98
N ALA A 28 0.35 -11.87 -46.67
CA ALA A 28 1.36 -12.21 -47.68
C ALA A 28 2.55 -12.97 -47.10
N SER A 29 2.94 -12.64 -45.87
CA SER A 29 4.10 -13.23 -45.16
C SER A 29 3.78 -14.56 -44.46
N ARG A 30 2.64 -15.19 -44.77
CA ARG A 30 2.14 -16.40 -44.10
C ARG A 30 3.16 -17.55 -44.08
N GLU A 31 3.92 -17.73 -45.16
CA GLU A 31 4.92 -18.81 -45.25
C GLU A 31 6.09 -18.55 -44.31
N GLY A 32 6.65 -17.33 -44.31
CA GLY A 32 7.70 -16.93 -43.37
C GLY A 32 7.25 -17.05 -41.91
N LEU A 33 6.00 -16.63 -41.63
CA LEU A 33 5.36 -16.76 -40.33
C LEU A 33 5.17 -18.23 -39.91
N ALA A 34 4.88 -19.14 -40.85
CA ALA A 34 4.72 -20.56 -40.57
C ALA A 34 6.06 -21.21 -40.14
N GLN A 35 7.16 -20.82 -40.78
CA GLN A 35 8.51 -21.32 -40.54
C GLN A 35 9.10 -20.91 -39.18
N LEU A 36 8.54 -19.88 -38.52
CA LEU A 36 8.97 -19.49 -37.18
C LEU A 36 8.71 -20.62 -36.17
N SER A 37 9.69 -20.90 -35.33
CA SER A 37 9.54 -21.76 -34.15
C SER A 37 8.53 -21.15 -33.16
N ARG A 38 8.04 -21.95 -32.21
CA ARG A 38 7.11 -21.46 -31.18
C ARG A 38 7.68 -20.27 -30.39
N LYS A 39 8.97 -20.31 -30.04
CA LYS A 39 9.64 -19.23 -29.29
C LYS A 39 9.73 -17.95 -30.10
N GLU A 40 10.04 -18.06 -31.39
CA GLU A 40 10.12 -16.91 -32.30
C GLU A 40 8.73 -16.30 -32.55
N LYS A 41 7.69 -17.13 -32.72
CA LYS A 41 6.30 -16.67 -32.81
C LYS A 41 5.88 -15.91 -31.55
N LEU A 42 6.19 -16.44 -30.36
CA LEU A 42 5.91 -15.77 -29.10
C LEU A 42 6.60 -14.41 -29.02
N HIS A 43 7.89 -14.33 -29.36
CA HIS A 43 8.63 -13.08 -29.35
C HIS A 43 8.03 -12.03 -30.29
N LEU A 44 7.79 -12.41 -31.55
CA LEU A 44 7.19 -11.52 -32.55
C LEU A 44 5.83 -10.99 -32.08
N VAL A 45 4.95 -11.87 -31.62
CA VAL A 45 3.62 -11.51 -31.11
C VAL A 45 3.71 -10.61 -29.88
N THR A 46 4.59 -10.91 -28.92
CA THR A 46 4.82 -10.04 -27.77
C THR A 46 5.24 -8.65 -28.20
N THR A 47 6.17 -8.53 -29.15
CA THR A 47 6.63 -7.22 -29.64
C THR A 47 5.51 -6.47 -30.38
N MET A 48 4.74 -7.14 -31.24
CA MET A 48 3.57 -6.55 -31.92
C MET A 48 2.55 -6.03 -30.92
N VAL A 49 2.20 -6.84 -29.92
CA VAL A 49 1.21 -6.48 -28.92
C VAL A 49 1.73 -5.44 -27.94
N LEU A 50 3.03 -5.33 -27.64
CA LEU A 50 3.57 -4.23 -26.85
C LEU A 50 3.56 -2.89 -27.62
N GLN A 51 3.83 -2.93 -28.93
CA GLN A 51 3.91 -1.74 -29.78
C GLN A 51 2.56 -1.17 -30.21
N CYS A 52 1.49 -1.96 -30.11
CA CYS A 52 0.14 -1.51 -30.46
C CYS A 52 -0.27 -0.29 -29.61
N PRO A 53 -0.84 0.78 -30.18
CA PRO A 53 -1.47 1.84 -29.39
C PRO A 53 -2.72 1.32 -28.65
N VAL A 54 -2.99 1.80 -27.43
CA VAL A 54 -4.14 1.35 -26.62
C VAL A 54 -5.47 1.58 -27.37
N ASN A 55 -5.61 2.72 -28.05
CA ASN A 55 -6.77 3.09 -28.84
C ASN A 55 -6.96 2.25 -30.12
N GLU A 56 -5.98 1.43 -30.50
CA GLU A 56 -6.03 0.57 -31.69
C GLU A 56 -6.22 -0.92 -31.33
N LEU A 57 -6.28 -1.29 -30.05
CA LEU A 57 -6.43 -2.68 -29.61
C LEU A 57 -7.66 -3.37 -30.19
N ASP A 58 -8.81 -2.69 -30.19
CA ASP A 58 -10.05 -3.23 -30.77
C ASP A 58 -9.95 -3.40 -32.27
N THR A 59 -9.34 -2.43 -32.96
CA THR A 59 -9.10 -2.50 -34.41
C THR A 59 -8.18 -3.68 -34.75
N PHE A 60 -7.12 -3.88 -33.98
CA PHE A 60 -6.22 -5.02 -34.15
C PHE A 60 -6.98 -6.34 -33.95
N LYS A 61 -7.77 -6.45 -32.88
CA LYS A 61 -8.59 -7.64 -32.62
C LYS A 61 -9.58 -7.93 -33.74
N SER A 62 -10.32 -6.93 -34.23
CA SER A 62 -11.28 -7.08 -35.32
C SER A 62 -10.61 -7.49 -36.63
N LYS A 63 -9.49 -6.85 -36.99
CA LYS A 63 -8.71 -7.23 -38.18
C LYS A 63 -8.24 -8.69 -38.07
N LEU A 64 -7.73 -9.11 -36.92
CA LEU A 64 -7.26 -10.48 -36.69
C LEU A 64 -8.37 -11.52 -36.85
N GLN A 65 -9.59 -11.21 -36.42
CA GLN A 65 -10.76 -12.08 -36.58
C GLN A 65 -11.22 -12.21 -38.03
N SER A 66 -10.97 -11.19 -38.86
CA SER A 66 -11.33 -11.22 -40.28
C SER A 66 -10.38 -12.03 -41.17
N LEU A 67 -9.24 -12.47 -40.63
CA LEU A 67 -8.27 -13.26 -41.39
C LEU A 67 -8.58 -14.74 -41.35
N GLU A 68 -8.69 -15.30 -42.55
CA GLU A 68 -8.68 -16.73 -42.78
C GLU A 68 -7.47 -17.16 -43.61
N PRO A 69 -6.86 -18.32 -43.30
CA PRO A 69 -7.22 -19.24 -42.22
C PRO A 69 -6.56 -18.89 -40.87
N ILE A 70 -7.20 -19.31 -39.78
CA ILE A 70 -6.65 -19.17 -38.42
C ILE A 70 -5.34 -19.97 -38.31
N THR A 71 -4.23 -19.26 -38.10
CA THR A 71 -2.90 -19.87 -37.90
C THR A 71 -2.46 -19.82 -36.44
N ALA A 72 -1.37 -20.51 -36.09
CA ALA A 72 -0.79 -20.47 -34.75
C ALA A 72 -0.45 -19.03 -34.29
N ILE A 73 -0.05 -18.13 -35.21
CA ILE A 73 0.20 -16.73 -34.87
C ILE A 73 -1.10 -16.00 -34.55
N HIS A 74 -2.20 -16.31 -35.22
CA HIS A 74 -3.50 -15.74 -34.89
C HIS A 74 -3.90 -16.13 -33.47
N THR A 75 -3.81 -17.41 -33.13
CA THR A 75 -4.13 -17.88 -31.77
C THR A 75 -3.25 -17.22 -30.71
N LEU A 76 -1.94 -17.15 -30.94
CA LEU A 76 -1.01 -16.51 -30.01
C LEU A 76 -1.28 -14.99 -29.89
N THR A 77 -1.62 -14.33 -30.98
CA THR A 77 -1.93 -12.88 -30.98
C THR A 77 -3.21 -12.60 -30.22
N THR A 78 -4.26 -13.40 -30.42
CA THR A 78 -5.50 -13.28 -29.64
C THR A 78 -5.24 -13.47 -28.15
N GLN A 79 -4.43 -14.46 -27.77
CA GLN A 79 -4.03 -14.71 -26.39
C GLN A 79 -3.24 -13.53 -25.78
N ALA A 80 -2.27 -12.98 -26.52
CA ALA A 80 -1.51 -11.82 -26.08
C ALA A 80 -2.38 -10.55 -25.97
N LEU A 81 -3.30 -10.34 -26.90
CA LEU A 81 -4.26 -9.25 -26.85
C LEU A 81 -5.20 -9.37 -25.64
N GLN A 82 -5.64 -10.59 -25.28
CA GLN A 82 -6.43 -10.83 -24.07
C GLN A 82 -5.69 -10.35 -22.80
N ILE A 83 -4.39 -10.68 -22.67
CA ILE A 83 -3.56 -10.21 -21.55
C ILE A 83 -3.55 -8.68 -21.50
N ARG A 84 -3.28 -8.04 -22.65
CA ARG A 84 -3.18 -6.59 -22.70
C ARG A 84 -4.51 -5.92 -22.40
N THR A 85 -5.59 -6.32 -23.06
CA THR A 85 -6.93 -5.77 -22.83
C THR A 85 -7.35 -5.92 -21.36
N LEU A 86 -7.06 -7.06 -20.72
CA LEU A 86 -7.34 -7.24 -19.30
C LEU A 86 -6.55 -6.23 -18.45
N ILE A 87 -5.25 -6.08 -18.68
CA ILE A 87 -4.42 -5.13 -17.90
C ILE A 87 -4.89 -3.69 -18.09
N GLU A 88 -5.20 -3.27 -19.33
CA GLU A 88 -5.71 -1.92 -19.60
C GLU A 88 -7.05 -1.67 -18.88
N ALA A 89 -7.96 -2.65 -18.92
CA ALA A 89 -9.25 -2.57 -18.22
C ALA A 89 -9.08 -2.45 -16.69
N LEU A 90 -8.03 -3.05 -16.11
CA LEU A 90 -7.74 -2.93 -14.68
C LEU A 90 -7.17 -1.56 -14.30
N ILE A 91 -6.54 -0.86 -15.23
CA ILE A 91 -6.00 0.50 -15.01
C ILE A 91 -7.11 1.54 -15.14
N GLU A 92 -8.16 1.25 -15.90
CA GLU A 92 -9.20 2.21 -16.22
C GLU A 92 -9.97 2.67 -14.96
N PRO A 93 -10.09 4.00 -14.72
CA PRO A 93 -10.75 4.53 -13.52
C PRO A 93 -12.24 4.20 -13.40
N THR A 94 -12.88 3.81 -14.51
CA THR A 94 -14.30 3.47 -14.61
C THR A 94 -14.59 2.05 -14.11
N THR A 95 -13.56 1.23 -13.90
CA THR A 95 -13.71 -0.17 -13.48
C THR A 95 -14.03 -0.26 -11.98
N THR A 96 -15.31 -0.38 -11.65
CA THR A 96 -15.84 -0.38 -10.27
C THR A 96 -15.40 -1.58 -9.42
N GLN A 97 -14.89 -2.67 -10.01
CA GLN A 97 -14.43 -3.88 -9.31
C GLN A 97 -13.25 -4.56 -10.02
N ALA A 98 -12.12 -3.85 -10.11
CA ALA A 98 -10.93 -4.37 -10.79
C ALA A 98 -10.44 -5.71 -10.20
N HIS A 99 -10.54 -5.90 -8.88
CA HIS A 99 -10.14 -7.17 -8.26
C HIS A 99 -10.99 -8.36 -8.73
N THR A 100 -12.32 -8.21 -8.82
CA THR A 100 -13.23 -9.26 -9.31
C THR A 100 -12.91 -9.61 -10.76
N LEU A 101 -12.76 -8.59 -11.62
CA LEU A 101 -12.41 -8.77 -13.03
C LEU A 101 -11.13 -9.59 -13.18
N LEU A 102 -10.10 -9.27 -12.38
CA LEU A 102 -8.86 -10.01 -12.39
C LEU A 102 -9.04 -11.43 -11.87
N LEU A 103 -9.72 -11.64 -10.74
CA LEU A 103 -9.88 -12.96 -10.12
C LEU A 103 -10.62 -13.95 -11.02
N GLU A 104 -11.65 -13.48 -11.74
CA GLU A 104 -12.47 -14.28 -12.66
C GLU A 104 -11.73 -14.61 -13.96
N ASN A 105 -10.92 -13.69 -14.47
CA ASN A 105 -10.21 -13.83 -15.75
C ASN A 105 -8.73 -14.23 -15.56
N PHE A 106 -8.32 -14.55 -14.33
CA PHE A 106 -6.92 -14.86 -14.04
C PHE A 106 -6.50 -16.19 -14.67
N ASN A 107 -5.49 -16.14 -15.55
CA ASN A 107 -4.90 -17.32 -16.15
C ASN A 107 -3.37 -17.29 -16.01
N ALA A 108 -2.86 -17.98 -14.98
CA ALA A 108 -1.43 -18.03 -14.68
C ALA A 108 -0.60 -18.55 -15.85
N ASP A 109 -1.06 -19.62 -16.49
CA ASP A 109 -0.36 -20.26 -17.60
C ASP A 109 -0.23 -19.31 -18.79
N LEU A 110 -1.28 -18.55 -19.08
CA LEU A 110 -1.29 -17.56 -20.14
C LEU A 110 -0.32 -16.40 -19.83
N PHE A 111 -0.35 -15.86 -18.60
CA PHE A 111 0.59 -14.81 -18.20
C PHE A 111 2.04 -15.28 -18.21
N ASN A 112 2.31 -16.52 -17.80
CA ASN A 112 3.64 -17.14 -17.80
C ASN A 112 4.11 -17.47 -19.22
N GLN A 113 3.20 -17.90 -20.11
CA GLN A 113 3.51 -18.12 -21.52
C GLN A 113 3.99 -16.82 -22.20
N PHE A 114 3.41 -15.68 -21.83
CA PHE A 114 3.77 -14.36 -22.31
C PHE A 114 4.46 -13.52 -21.24
N GLN A 115 5.41 -14.11 -20.50
CA GLN A 115 6.07 -13.47 -19.35
C GLN A 115 6.64 -12.09 -19.67
N LEU A 116 7.31 -11.92 -20.82
CA LEU A 116 7.87 -10.62 -21.21
C LEU A 116 6.77 -9.56 -21.38
N LEU A 117 5.69 -9.89 -22.08
CA LEU A 117 4.54 -9.00 -22.27
C LEU A 117 3.90 -8.65 -20.93
N SER A 118 3.54 -9.67 -20.16
CA SER A 118 2.78 -9.52 -18.93
C SER A 118 3.58 -8.75 -17.88
N HIS A 119 4.86 -9.06 -17.70
CA HIS A 119 5.75 -8.36 -16.76
C HIS A 119 6.01 -6.92 -17.19
N THR A 120 6.20 -6.66 -18.49
CA THR A 120 6.41 -5.30 -18.99
C THR A 120 5.18 -4.42 -18.70
N LEU A 121 3.99 -4.90 -19.05
CA LEU A 121 2.74 -4.16 -18.87
C LEU A 121 2.44 -3.87 -17.38
N VAL A 122 2.55 -4.88 -16.50
CA VAL A 122 2.25 -4.66 -15.07
C VAL A 122 3.30 -3.78 -14.39
N ASN A 123 4.57 -3.83 -14.81
CA ASN A 123 5.61 -2.99 -14.20
C ASN A 123 5.50 -1.52 -14.64
N GLN A 124 5.17 -1.27 -15.92
CA GLN A 124 4.95 0.09 -16.45
C GLN A 124 3.85 0.84 -15.68
N HIS A 125 2.79 0.12 -15.26
CA HIS A 125 1.64 0.71 -14.58
C HIS A 125 1.48 0.22 -13.13
N SER A 126 2.58 -0.19 -12.50
CA SER A 126 2.55 -0.89 -11.20
C SER A 126 1.78 -0.18 -10.09
N THR A 127 1.95 1.14 -9.96
CA THR A 127 1.27 1.95 -8.94
C THR A 127 -0.23 2.11 -9.21
N LEU A 128 -0.61 2.37 -10.46
CA LEU A 128 -2.00 2.54 -10.88
C LEU A 128 -2.77 1.23 -10.73
N LEU A 129 -2.20 0.12 -11.22
CA LEU A 129 -2.77 -1.21 -11.08
C LEU A 129 -2.95 -1.61 -9.60
N ALA A 130 -1.90 -1.43 -8.79
CA ALA A 130 -1.98 -1.76 -7.37
C ALA A 130 -3.06 -0.92 -6.66
N SER A 131 -3.15 0.37 -6.97
CA SER A 131 -4.18 1.25 -6.39
C SER A 131 -5.59 0.80 -6.79
N SER A 132 -5.81 0.52 -8.07
CA SER A 132 -7.11 0.09 -8.61
C SER A 132 -7.59 -1.23 -7.99
N LEU A 133 -6.69 -2.21 -7.89
CA LEU A 133 -6.99 -3.50 -7.29
C LEU A 133 -7.26 -3.39 -5.79
N VAL A 134 -6.42 -2.64 -5.06
CA VAL A 134 -6.52 -2.55 -3.60
C VAL A 134 -7.72 -1.71 -3.15
N ASP A 135 -8.15 -0.71 -3.91
CA ASP A 135 -9.25 0.17 -3.51
C ASP A 135 -10.58 -0.58 -3.31
N THR A 136 -10.82 -1.62 -4.11
CA THR A 136 -12.11 -2.34 -4.13
C THR A 136 -12.07 -3.72 -3.48
N LEU A 137 -10.89 -4.21 -3.11
CA LEU A 137 -10.67 -5.59 -2.67
C LEU A 137 -11.29 -5.91 -1.29
N PRO A 138 -12.07 -6.97 -1.09
CA PRO A 138 -12.44 -7.41 0.26
C PRO A 138 -11.25 -8.01 1.02
N GLN A 139 -11.23 -7.90 2.35
CA GLN A 139 -10.13 -8.43 3.16
C GLN A 139 -10.01 -9.96 3.03
N GLU A 140 -11.14 -10.64 2.87
CA GLU A 140 -11.25 -12.09 2.72
C GLU A 140 -10.58 -12.59 1.43
N GLN A 141 -10.56 -11.76 0.39
CA GLN A 141 -10.02 -12.10 -0.92
C GLN A 141 -8.55 -11.71 -1.10
N GLU A 142 -7.95 -11.03 -0.11
CA GLU A 142 -6.56 -10.55 -0.20
C GLU A 142 -5.57 -11.71 -0.40
N HIS A 143 -5.74 -12.78 0.37
CA HIS A 143 -4.86 -13.95 0.29
C HIS A 143 -4.97 -14.68 -1.06
N GLU A 144 -6.20 -14.84 -1.58
CA GLU A 144 -6.43 -15.47 -2.88
C GLU A 144 -5.76 -14.66 -3.99
N LEU A 145 -6.01 -13.34 -4.00
CA LEU A 145 -5.45 -12.44 -5.00
C LEU A 145 -3.92 -12.50 -4.98
N MET A 146 -3.31 -12.36 -3.81
CA MET A 146 -1.85 -12.39 -3.69
C MET A 146 -1.25 -13.74 -4.08
N THR A 147 -1.95 -14.84 -3.86
CA THR A 147 -1.50 -16.19 -4.27
C THR A 147 -1.54 -16.33 -5.79
N LYS A 148 -2.62 -15.88 -6.44
CA LYS A 148 -2.71 -15.82 -7.90
C LYS A 148 -1.63 -14.90 -8.48
N LEU A 149 -1.48 -13.69 -7.98
CA LEU A 149 -0.47 -12.76 -8.47
C LEU A 149 0.96 -13.33 -8.36
N ARG A 150 1.28 -14.05 -7.29
CA ARG A 150 2.58 -14.71 -7.14
C ARG A 150 2.83 -15.81 -8.17
N SER A 151 1.80 -16.50 -8.67
CA SER A 151 1.99 -17.59 -9.63
C SER A 151 2.33 -17.11 -11.05
N ALA A 152 1.99 -15.87 -11.40
CA ALA A 152 2.27 -15.28 -12.71
C ALA A 152 3.33 -14.15 -12.69
N PHE A 153 3.39 -13.39 -11.59
CA PHE A 153 4.16 -12.15 -11.49
C PHE A 153 5.23 -12.23 -10.40
N CYS A 154 5.75 -13.43 -10.13
CA CYS A 154 6.88 -13.59 -9.23
C CYS A 154 8.06 -12.72 -9.70
N ASN A 155 8.75 -12.11 -8.74
CA ASN A 155 9.91 -11.23 -8.98
C ASN A 155 9.63 -9.96 -9.81
N THR A 156 8.37 -9.52 -9.92
CA THR A 156 8.02 -8.25 -10.56
C THR A 156 8.00 -7.09 -9.57
N GLN A 157 8.32 -5.88 -10.05
CA GLN A 157 8.15 -4.65 -9.28
C GLN A 157 6.67 -4.38 -8.97
N PHE A 158 5.77 -4.82 -9.85
CA PHE A 158 4.33 -4.80 -9.61
C PHE A 158 3.95 -5.56 -8.34
N LEU A 159 4.41 -6.81 -8.16
CA LEU A 159 4.07 -7.60 -6.98
C LEU A 159 4.56 -6.95 -5.66
N VAL A 160 5.75 -6.34 -5.68
CA VAL A 160 6.26 -5.55 -4.55
C VAL A 160 5.36 -4.35 -4.27
N THR A 161 4.97 -3.64 -5.33
CA THR A 161 4.10 -2.46 -5.25
C THR A 161 2.70 -2.83 -4.77
N MET A 162 2.18 -3.99 -5.14
CA MET A 162 0.91 -4.53 -4.63
C MET A 162 0.98 -4.78 -3.12
N GLY A 163 2.06 -5.40 -2.62
CA GLY A 163 2.27 -5.58 -1.18
C GLY A 163 2.33 -4.26 -0.42
N GLN A 164 3.00 -3.25 -0.99
CA GLN A 164 3.04 -1.90 -0.43
C GLN A 164 1.66 -1.22 -0.40
N ALA A 165 0.84 -1.38 -1.44
CA ALA A 165 -0.51 -0.83 -1.50
C ALA A 165 -1.43 -1.51 -0.46
N LEU A 166 -1.35 -2.83 -0.31
CA LEU A 166 -2.10 -3.57 0.71
C LEU A 166 -1.71 -3.16 2.13
N LEU A 167 -0.41 -3.00 2.38
CA LEU A 167 0.08 -2.48 3.66
C LEU A 167 -0.50 -1.09 3.93
N LEU A 168 -0.40 -0.17 2.96
CA LEU A 168 -0.96 1.17 3.11
C LEU A 168 -2.46 1.13 3.37
N ARG A 169 -3.22 0.26 2.69
CA ARG A 169 -4.65 0.14 2.94
C ARG A 169 -4.95 -0.26 4.39
N ARG A 170 -4.25 -1.26 4.93
CA ARG A 170 -4.39 -1.64 6.34
C ARG A 170 -4.06 -0.48 7.27
N GLN A 171 -3.05 0.31 6.93
CA GLN A 171 -2.71 1.53 7.67
C GLN A 171 -3.82 2.58 7.58
N LEU A 172 -4.43 2.78 6.41
CA LEU A 172 -5.58 3.68 6.24
C LEU A 172 -6.80 3.20 7.03
N ASP A 173 -7.02 1.90 7.14
CA ASP A 173 -8.11 1.33 7.93
C ASP A 173 -7.87 1.50 9.44
N LEU A 174 -6.63 1.34 9.90
CA LEU A 174 -6.22 1.69 11.28
C LEU A 174 -6.40 3.18 11.57
N LEU A 175 -6.03 4.05 10.62
CA LEU A 175 -6.19 5.49 10.76
C LEU A 175 -7.67 5.90 10.87
N LYS A 176 -8.57 5.16 10.23
CA LYS A 176 -10.03 5.35 10.34
C LYS A 176 -10.64 4.71 11.59
N GLY A 177 -9.90 3.81 12.24
CA GLY A 177 -10.36 3.03 13.39
C GLY A 177 -10.49 3.85 14.68
N GLU A 178 -10.57 3.15 15.81
CA GLU A 178 -10.69 3.78 17.13
C GLU A 178 -9.35 4.27 17.69
N THR A 179 -8.24 3.66 17.27
CA THR A 179 -6.89 3.91 17.82
C THR A 179 -5.88 4.37 16.74
N PRO A 180 -6.10 5.50 16.06
CA PRO A 180 -5.21 5.97 14.99
C PRO A 180 -3.79 6.29 15.46
N SER A 181 -3.58 6.51 16.75
CA SER A 181 -2.26 6.74 17.34
C SER A 181 -1.36 5.50 17.34
N GLU A 182 -1.92 4.29 17.29
CA GLU A 182 -1.15 3.04 17.24
C GLU A 182 -0.44 2.86 15.92
N LEU A 183 -1.06 3.30 14.82
CA LEU A 183 -0.42 3.30 13.50
C LEU A 183 0.90 4.07 13.52
N LEU A 184 0.90 5.27 14.13
CA LEU A 184 2.07 6.16 14.15
C LEU A 184 3.20 5.63 15.05
N LYS A 185 2.94 4.58 15.83
CA LYS A 185 3.96 3.85 16.60
C LYS A 185 4.45 2.60 15.88
N SER A 186 3.73 2.15 14.86
CA SER A 186 4.06 0.91 14.17
C SER A 186 5.39 1.06 13.45
N PRO A 187 6.31 0.07 13.55
CA PRO A 187 7.53 0.07 12.74
C PRO A 187 7.24 -0.04 11.23
N GLU A 188 6.03 -0.44 10.86
CA GLU A 188 5.59 -0.54 9.47
C GLU A 188 5.14 0.82 8.91
N PHE A 189 4.96 1.84 9.75
CA PHE A 189 4.56 3.18 9.32
C PHE A 189 5.61 3.77 8.38
N ASN A 190 5.20 4.06 7.15
CA ASN A 190 6.09 4.59 6.13
C ASN A 190 5.41 5.73 5.38
N VAL A 191 5.95 6.94 5.59
CA VAL A 191 5.48 8.20 4.98
C VAL A 191 5.53 8.11 3.45
N ASP A 192 6.56 7.49 2.88
CA ASP A 192 6.73 7.40 1.43
C ASP A 192 5.58 6.64 0.75
N LEU A 193 4.96 5.68 1.44
CA LEU A 193 3.80 4.94 0.92
C LEU A 193 2.59 5.85 0.74
N PHE A 194 2.33 6.75 1.70
CA PHE A 194 1.23 7.71 1.61
C PHE A 194 1.41 8.66 0.43
N HIS A 195 2.65 9.00 0.06
CA HIS A 195 2.94 9.82 -1.11
C HIS A 195 2.84 9.01 -2.41
N LYS A 196 3.42 7.81 -2.45
CA LYS A 196 3.39 6.93 -3.62
C LYS A 196 1.97 6.61 -4.06
N PHE A 197 1.05 6.44 -3.12
CA PHE A 197 -0.35 6.09 -3.37
C PHE A 197 -1.32 7.22 -2.95
N HIS A 198 -0.97 8.48 -3.22
CA HIS A 198 -1.79 9.64 -2.85
C HIS A 198 -3.25 9.54 -3.30
N VAL A 199 -3.54 8.96 -4.47
CA VAL A 199 -4.92 8.77 -4.96
C VAL A 199 -5.74 7.89 -4.01
N LEU A 200 -5.15 6.78 -3.53
CA LEU A 200 -5.77 5.87 -2.57
C LEU A 200 -6.02 6.59 -1.24
N VAL A 201 -5.03 7.34 -0.76
CA VAL A 201 -5.13 8.15 0.47
C VAL A 201 -6.27 9.15 0.37
N THR A 202 -6.33 9.93 -0.72
CA THR A 202 -7.37 10.94 -0.93
C THR A 202 -8.76 10.31 -0.92
N ARG A 203 -8.96 9.23 -1.66
CA ARG A 203 -10.25 8.53 -1.73
C ARG A 203 -10.68 7.97 -0.38
N HIS A 204 -9.73 7.46 0.42
CA HIS A 204 -10.02 6.88 1.72
C HIS A 204 -10.25 7.93 2.83
N LEU A 205 -9.63 9.11 2.76
CA LEU A 205 -9.59 10.07 3.87
C LEU A 205 -10.38 11.37 3.66
N ALA A 206 -10.78 11.72 2.42
CA ALA A 206 -11.33 13.05 2.09
C ALA A 206 -12.52 13.53 2.94
N SER A 207 -13.32 12.63 3.53
CA SER A 207 -14.48 12.98 4.35
C SER A 207 -14.30 12.75 5.86
N LYS A 208 -13.10 12.35 6.31
CA LYS A 208 -12.85 11.90 7.69
C LYS A 208 -11.73 12.65 8.41
N THR A 209 -11.19 13.71 7.80
CA THR A 209 -10.01 14.44 8.29
C THR A 209 -10.19 14.96 9.73
N GLU A 210 -11.32 15.60 10.03
CA GLU A 210 -11.62 16.13 11.36
C GLU A 210 -11.78 15.03 12.42
N SER A 211 -12.53 13.97 12.13
CA SER A 211 -12.76 12.85 13.05
C SER A 211 -11.45 12.13 13.40
N ILE A 212 -10.58 11.92 12.41
CA ILE A 212 -9.26 11.33 12.61
C ILE A 212 -8.40 12.24 13.49
N ALA A 213 -8.38 13.54 13.21
CA ALA A 213 -7.62 14.51 13.99
C ALA A 213 -8.07 14.57 15.46
N GLN A 214 -9.38 14.51 15.70
CA GLN A 214 -9.96 14.45 17.03
C GLN A 214 -9.52 13.18 17.78
N LYS A 215 -9.63 12.01 17.14
CA LYS A 215 -9.17 10.72 17.71
C LYS A 215 -7.66 10.68 17.96
N LEU A 216 -6.85 11.34 17.13
CA LEU A 216 -5.42 11.48 17.38
C LEU A 216 -5.13 12.36 18.61
N ALA A 217 -5.94 13.40 18.84
CA ALA A 217 -5.79 14.29 19.99
C ALA A 217 -6.23 13.66 21.34
N THR A 218 -6.98 12.55 21.33
CA THR A 218 -7.33 11.80 22.54
C THR A 218 -6.20 10.88 23.04
N ALA A 219 -5.13 10.71 22.27
CA ALA A 219 -3.95 9.93 22.65
C ALA A 219 -3.27 10.44 23.95
N PRO A 220 -2.49 9.59 24.66
CA PRO A 220 -1.72 10.00 25.83
C PRO A 220 -0.82 11.22 25.59
N ARG A 221 -0.70 12.10 26.59
CA ARG A 221 0.02 13.39 26.48
C ARG A 221 1.47 13.27 26.00
N GLY A 222 2.18 12.21 26.42
CA GLY A 222 3.56 11.97 26.01
C GLY A 222 3.71 11.72 24.51
N GLU A 223 2.62 11.35 23.83
CA GLU A 223 2.62 10.91 22.44
C GLU A 223 2.20 12.03 21.47
N LEU A 224 1.53 13.07 21.95
CA LEU A 224 1.01 14.16 21.11
C LEU A 224 2.12 14.87 20.32
N SER A 225 3.29 15.08 20.93
CA SER A 225 4.45 15.68 20.26
C SER A 225 5.02 14.78 19.16
N GLN A 226 5.00 13.46 19.38
CA GLN A 226 5.44 12.48 18.39
C GLN A 226 4.44 12.41 17.23
N ILE A 227 3.14 12.35 17.53
CA ILE A 227 2.06 12.37 16.54
C ILE A 227 2.16 13.62 15.66
N GLY A 228 2.37 14.80 16.27
CA GLY A 228 2.56 16.05 15.54
C GLY A 228 3.72 16.00 14.53
N ARG A 229 4.88 15.43 14.93
CA ARG A 229 6.03 15.27 14.01
C ARG A 229 5.72 14.33 12.83
N HIS A 230 4.99 13.24 13.05
CA HIS A 230 4.62 12.31 11.98
C HIS A 230 3.63 12.95 11.00
N LEU A 231 2.63 13.70 11.51
CA LEU A 231 1.71 14.47 10.67
C LEU A 231 2.42 15.57 9.88
N GLU A 232 3.42 16.20 10.48
CA GLU A 232 4.23 17.19 9.78
C GLU A 232 5.08 16.54 8.67
N GLY A 233 5.64 15.35 8.91
CA GLY A 233 6.32 14.55 7.88
C GLY A 233 5.42 14.23 6.68
N LEU A 234 4.18 13.83 6.94
CA LEU A 234 3.16 13.59 5.90
C LEU A 234 2.76 14.89 5.16
N THR A 235 2.91 16.05 5.79
CA THR A 235 2.58 17.36 5.19
C THR A 235 3.72 17.94 4.35
N ARG A 236 4.98 17.73 4.75
CA ARG A 236 6.16 18.35 4.11
C ARG A 236 6.51 17.75 2.74
N LEU A 237 6.17 16.48 2.51
CA LEU A 237 6.45 15.77 1.27
C LEU A 237 5.29 15.87 0.25
N SER A 238 4.17 16.52 0.59
CA SER A 238 3.05 16.76 -0.33
C SER A 238 3.22 18.10 -1.04
N HIS A 239 3.93 18.14 -2.19
CA HIS A 239 4.07 19.39 -2.94
C HIS A 239 2.79 19.79 -3.69
N ASP A 240 1.87 18.88 -4.02
CA ASP A 240 0.61 19.25 -4.71
C ASP A 240 -0.65 18.39 -4.40
N ALA A 241 -0.56 17.20 -3.79
CA ALA A 241 -1.66 16.23 -3.91
C ALA A 241 -2.51 15.90 -2.66
N THR A 242 -2.22 16.38 -1.45
CA THR A 242 -3.12 16.13 -0.30
C THR A 242 -3.08 17.24 0.74
N GLY A 243 -3.85 18.30 0.51
CA GLY A 243 -4.25 19.25 1.56
C GLY A 243 -4.87 18.56 2.78
N LEU A 244 -5.30 17.30 2.65
CA LEU A 244 -5.85 16.45 3.70
C LEU A 244 -4.95 16.32 4.93
N PHE A 245 -3.64 16.06 4.78
CA PHE A 245 -2.77 15.94 5.96
C PHE A 245 -2.47 17.29 6.60
N ARG A 246 -2.48 18.38 5.80
CA ARG A 246 -2.42 19.75 6.33
C ARG A 246 -3.68 20.07 7.15
N GLU A 247 -4.85 19.68 6.66
CA GLU A 247 -6.12 19.80 7.38
C GLU A 247 -6.12 18.98 8.67
N ILE A 248 -5.73 17.69 8.60
CA ILE A 248 -5.61 16.81 9.78
C ILE A 248 -4.65 17.44 10.80
N SER A 249 -3.49 17.93 10.37
CA SER A 249 -2.50 18.57 11.26
C SER A 249 -3.04 19.86 11.89
N SER A 250 -3.81 20.65 11.14
CA SER A 250 -4.46 21.87 11.64
C SER A 250 -5.48 21.55 12.73
N PHE A 251 -6.43 20.64 12.43
CA PHE A 251 -7.44 20.20 13.40
C PHE A 251 -6.81 19.55 14.63
N PHE A 252 -5.80 18.70 14.43
CA PHE A 252 -5.09 18.03 15.52
C PHE A 252 -4.43 19.04 16.45
N SER A 253 -3.79 20.08 15.91
CA SER A 253 -3.14 21.13 16.69
C SER A 253 -4.16 21.86 17.57
N GLY A 254 -5.32 22.23 16.99
CA GLY A 254 -6.42 22.83 17.74
C GLY A 254 -6.95 21.95 18.86
N PHE A 255 -7.25 20.67 18.59
CA PHE A 255 -7.75 19.75 19.61
C PHE A 255 -6.70 19.43 20.70
N ALA A 256 -5.43 19.27 20.33
CA ALA A 256 -4.36 19.01 21.27
C ALA A 256 -4.10 20.21 22.19
N GLU A 257 -4.24 21.43 21.68
CA GLU A 257 -4.12 22.66 22.46
C GLU A 257 -5.31 22.86 23.41
N SER A 258 -6.55 22.70 22.92
CA SER A 258 -7.75 22.73 23.78
C SER A 258 -7.66 21.75 24.93
N ARG A 259 -7.19 20.51 24.68
CA ARG A 259 -7.01 19.50 25.73
C ARG A 259 -5.86 19.82 26.69
N ARG A 260 -4.81 20.53 26.23
CA ARG A 260 -3.78 21.04 27.13
C ARG A 260 -4.35 22.12 28.04
N GLN A 261 -5.15 23.03 27.50
CA GLN A 261 -5.79 24.13 28.24
C GLN A 261 -6.85 23.63 29.23
N GLU A 262 -7.75 22.72 28.83
CA GLU A 262 -8.80 22.12 29.68
C GLU A 262 -8.26 21.45 30.96
N ILE A 263 -7.06 20.89 30.90
CA ILE A 263 -6.44 20.22 32.06
C ILE A 263 -5.61 21.20 32.90
N VAL A 264 -5.14 22.31 32.31
CA VAL A 264 -4.54 23.42 33.08
C VAL A 264 -5.62 24.20 33.82
N THR A 265 -6.83 24.27 33.26
CA THR A 265 -8.01 24.91 33.87
C THR A 265 -8.90 23.94 34.63
N ALA A 266 -8.70 22.62 34.50
CA ALA A 266 -9.38 21.64 35.32
C ALA A 266 -9.08 21.96 36.79
N PRO A 267 -10.11 22.18 37.63
CA PRO A 267 -9.87 22.40 39.04
C PRO A 267 -9.11 21.17 39.52
N VAL A 268 -7.92 21.39 40.09
CA VAL A 268 -7.32 20.40 40.98
C VAL A 268 -8.41 20.12 41.99
N SER A 269 -9.07 18.98 41.87
CA SER A 269 -9.90 18.48 42.95
C SER A 269 -8.90 18.15 44.03
N ILE A 270 -8.61 19.15 44.87
CA ILE A 270 -7.97 19.00 46.15
C ILE A 270 -8.98 18.16 46.93
N GLY A 271 -8.89 16.85 46.71
CA GLY A 271 -9.64 15.87 47.45
C GLY A 271 -9.44 16.17 48.92
N ALA A 272 -10.55 16.25 49.61
CA ALA A 272 -10.78 16.46 51.03
C ALA A 272 -9.90 15.57 51.96
N ASN A 273 -8.58 15.73 51.94
CA ASN A 273 -7.62 14.96 52.73
C ASN A 273 -6.49 15.79 53.35
N PHE A 274 -6.48 17.12 53.15
CA PHE A 274 -5.51 17.98 53.83
C PHE A 274 -5.86 18.29 55.30
N ASN A 275 -7.09 18.04 55.74
CA ASN A 275 -7.49 18.29 57.14
C ASN A 275 -7.06 17.18 58.13
N ASN A 276 -6.67 15.99 57.67
CA ASN A 276 -6.28 14.90 58.59
C ASN A 276 -4.80 14.97 59.03
N ARG A 277 -3.90 15.53 58.22
CA ARG A 277 -2.48 15.65 58.60
C ARG A 277 -2.22 16.72 59.68
N PHE A 278 -2.89 17.87 59.60
CA PHE A 278 -2.76 18.90 60.64
C PHE A 278 -3.47 18.53 61.96
N ALA A 279 -4.53 17.72 61.91
CA ALA A 279 -5.24 17.26 63.09
C ALA A 279 -4.48 16.14 63.85
N GLU A 280 -3.72 15.28 63.15
CA GLU A 280 -2.85 14.29 63.80
C GLU A 280 -1.58 14.90 64.42
N GLU A 281 -0.99 15.91 63.78
CA GLU A 281 0.18 16.61 64.32
C GLU A 281 -0.14 17.36 65.64
N ALA A 282 -1.36 17.92 65.75
CA ALA A 282 -1.85 18.58 66.96
C ALA A 282 -2.13 17.60 68.11
N ARG A 283 -2.53 16.36 67.81
CA ARG A 283 -2.74 15.31 68.83
C ARG A 283 -1.43 14.72 69.37
N ARG A 284 -0.34 14.76 68.58
CA ARG A 284 0.99 14.30 69.03
C ARG A 284 1.70 15.27 69.98
N ARG A 285 1.37 16.57 69.94
CA ARG A 285 2.01 17.58 70.81
C ARG A 285 1.48 17.66 72.25
N ASN A 286 0.38 16.97 72.59
CA ASN A 286 -0.21 17.00 73.94
C ASN A 286 0.03 15.72 74.76
N ARG A 287 1.03 14.89 74.43
CA ARG A 287 1.51 13.85 75.35
C ARG A 287 2.75 14.33 76.08
N THR A 288 2.55 14.92 77.25
CA THR A 288 3.59 14.99 78.28
C THR A 288 3.94 13.56 78.76
N PRO A 289 5.20 13.31 79.11
CA PRO A 289 5.69 11.99 79.49
C PRO A 289 5.35 11.69 80.95
N SER A 290 4.98 10.45 81.24
CA SER A 290 5.08 9.85 82.57
C SER A 290 6.10 8.72 82.47
N GLU A 291 7.07 8.77 83.38
CA GLU A 291 8.17 7.85 83.61
C GLU A 291 7.73 6.41 83.94
N THR A 292 8.75 5.54 84.07
CA THR A 292 8.83 4.09 84.37
C THR A 292 8.76 3.21 83.12
N ASP A 293 9.78 2.50 82.67
CA ASP A 293 10.94 1.86 83.34
C ASP A 293 12.05 1.62 82.27
N MET A 294 13.34 1.78 82.59
CA MET A 294 14.30 0.67 82.79
C MET A 294 14.15 -0.45 81.73
N GLU A 295 15.13 -0.77 80.89
CA GLU A 295 16.49 -1.21 81.24
C GLU A 295 17.22 -1.59 79.92
N ILE A 296 18.56 -1.44 79.93
CA ILE A 296 19.57 -2.35 79.33
C ILE A 296 19.56 -2.47 77.79
N ALA A 297 20.42 -1.75 77.06
CA ALA A 297 21.86 -1.92 76.87
C ALA A 297 22.26 -2.84 75.70
N HIS A 298 23.29 -2.39 74.97
CA HIS A 298 24.27 -3.17 74.20
C HIS A 298 23.71 -4.00 73.00
N SER A 299 24.36 -4.13 71.84
CA SER A 299 25.72 -3.86 71.42
C SER A 299 25.79 -4.03 69.89
N GLU A 300 26.80 -3.39 69.30
CA GLU A 300 27.72 -3.92 68.27
C GLU A 300 27.13 -4.57 66.99
N SER A 301 27.44 -4.01 65.81
CA SER A 301 28.74 -4.05 65.12
C SER A 301 28.77 -5.18 64.09
N GLN A 302 29.09 -4.76 62.87
CA GLN A 302 30.05 -5.40 61.98
C GLN A 302 29.64 -6.54 61.03
N LEU A 303 30.18 -6.34 59.82
CA LEU A 303 30.71 -7.33 58.88
C LEU A 303 29.66 -8.16 58.12
N SER A 304 29.85 -8.53 56.85
CA SER A 304 30.83 -8.20 55.82
C SER A 304 30.46 -9.02 54.59
N SER A 305 30.61 -8.42 53.40
CA SER A 305 31.33 -8.98 52.24
C SER A 305 30.92 -10.30 51.53
N PHE A 306 31.36 -10.36 50.26
CA PHE A 306 31.54 -11.54 49.36
C PHE A 306 30.25 -12.07 48.69
N THR A 307 30.17 -12.43 47.40
CA THR A 307 30.96 -12.36 46.13
C THR A 307 29.99 -12.87 45.04
N GLN A 308 29.86 -12.25 43.87
CA GLN A 308 30.51 -12.57 42.58
C GLN A 308 30.38 -14.02 42.04
N SER A 309 30.19 -14.10 40.71
CA SER A 309 30.18 -15.26 39.77
C SER A 309 28.92 -16.14 39.79
N GLN A 310 28.27 -16.45 38.67
CA GLN A 310 28.75 -16.70 37.29
C GLN A 310 28.05 -15.86 36.23
#